data_AF-A0A2H0N2V6-F1
#
_entry.id   AF-A0A2H0N2V6-F1
#
_cell.length_a   1.000
_cell.length_b   1.000
_cell.length_c   1.000
_cell.angle_alpha   90.00
_cell.angle_beta   90.00
_cell.angle_gamma   90.00
#
_symmetry.space_group_name_H-M   'P 1'
#
loop_
_entity.id
_entity.type
_entity.pdbx_description
1 polymer ?
#
loop_
_entity_poly.entity_id
_entity_poly.type
_entity_poly.pdbx_seq_one_letter_code
_entity_poly.pdbx_strand_id
1 'polypeptide(L)'
;MGKFKKGMMIGSILGAAMVWLNISTKGKKYRDQLLDQASDVYTRVLERIAQSGTFTQMTKSKYVTIVKEVVHKYAIDNGLAEDTKNMIVKIVANQWNAAKKQMKK
;
A
#
# COMPACT_ATOMS: atom_id res chain seq x y z
N MET A 1 -13.47 17.51 -9.77
CA MET A 1 -13.20 16.09 -9.42
C MET A 1 -11.74 15.88 -9.00
N GLY A 2 -11.10 16.87 -8.37
CA GLY A 2 -9.73 16.78 -7.90
C GLY A 2 -9.70 16.34 -6.44
N LYS A 3 -8.74 15.50 -6.08
CA LYS A 3 -8.55 14.98 -4.71
C LYS A 3 -9.68 14.03 -4.31
N PHE A 4 -9.70 12.82 -4.91
CA PHE A 4 -10.21 11.63 -4.22
C PHE A 4 -9.79 11.73 -2.75
N LYS A 5 -10.73 11.58 -1.81
CA LYS A 5 -10.64 11.74 -0.35
C LYS A 5 -9.38 11.12 0.28
N LYS A 6 -8.19 11.65 -0.02
CA LYS A 6 -6.86 11.04 0.23
C LYS A 6 -6.62 10.90 1.73
N GLY A 7 -6.95 11.93 2.52
CA GLY A 7 -6.75 11.90 3.98
C GLY A 7 -7.65 10.91 4.73
N MET A 8 -8.93 10.81 4.37
CA MET A 8 -9.92 10.03 5.16
C MET A 8 -9.93 8.54 4.78
N MET A 9 -9.58 8.19 3.54
CA MET A 9 -9.58 6.80 3.07
C MET A 9 -8.30 6.04 3.45
N ILE A 10 -7.15 6.72 3.53
CA ILE A 10 -5.87 6.08 3.84
C ILE A 10 -5.75 5.72 5.34
N GLY A 11 -6.28 6.58 6.24
CA GLY A 11 -6.18 6.38 7.69
C GLY A 11 -6.89 5.13 8.23
N SER A 12 -8.01 4.72 7.63
CA SER A 12 -8.76 3.52 8.07
C SER A 12 -8.11 2.20 7.66
N ILE A 13 -7.37 2.17 6.55
CA ILE A 13 -6.68 0.95 6.09
C ILE A 13 -5.30 0.82 6.73
N LEU A 14 -4.55 1.92 6.84
CA LEU A 14 -3.29 1.93 7.59
C LEU A 14 -3.50 1.63 9.08
N GLY A 15 -4.68 1.89 9.62
CA GLY A 15 -5.06 1.48 10.97
C GLY A 15 -4.92 -0.03 11.23
N ALA A 16 -5.33 -0.88 10.28
CA ALA A 16 -5.16 -2.34 10.41
C ALA A 16 -3.70 -2.78 10.21
N ALA A 17 -2.95 -2.08 9.36
CA ALA A 17 -1.50 -2.31 9.20
C ALA A 17 -0.72 -1.91 10.47
N MET A 18 -1.15 -0.84 11.16
CA MET A 18 -0.61 -0.43 12.46
C MET A 18 -0.77 -1.54 13.52
N VAL A 19 -1.90 -2.25 13.53
CA VAL A 19 -2.09 -3.40 14.45
C VAL A 19 -1.04 -4.48 14.19
N TRP A 20 -0.75 -4.81 12.93
CA TRP A 20 0.27 -5.82 12.60
C TRP A 20 1.70 -5.36 12.92
N LEU A 21 2.00 -4.08 12.70
CA LEU A 21 3.31 -3.52 13.02
C LEU A 21 3.56 -3.34 14.51
N ASN A 22 2.51 -3.14 15.32
CA ASN A 22 2.61 -3.09 16.78
C ASN A 22 3.12 -4.40 17.39
N ILE A 23 2.88 -5.53 16.72
CA ILE A 23 3.33 -6.87 17.14
C ILE A 23 4.82 -7.08 16.81
N SER A 24 5.42 -6.31 15.90
CA SER A 24 6.84 -6.45 15.53
C SER A 24 7.77 -5.86 16.60
N THR A 25 8.86 -6.52 17.00
CA THR A 25 9.79 -6.03 18.04
C THR A 25 10.63 -4.80 17.64
N LYS A 26 10.45 -4.24 16.44
CA LYS A 26 11.20 -3.06 15.96
C LYS A 26 10.71 -1.77 16.62
N GLY A 27 11.62 -0.83 16.89
CA GLY A 27 11.29 0.43 17.59
C GLY A 27 10.30 1.33 16.84
N LYS A 28 9.53 2.14 17.59
CA LYS A 28 8.44 3.00 17.10
C LYS A 28 8.83 3.83 15.87
N LYS A 29 10.01 4.47 15.89
CA LYS A 29 10.51 5.33 14.80
C LYS A 29 10.67 4.59 13.47
N TYR A 30 11.12 3.34 13.51
CA TYR A 30 11.25 2.51 12.30
C TYR A 30 9.88 2.10 11.77
N ARG A 31 8.92 1.82 12.65
CA ARG A 31 7.54 1.49 12.25
C ARG A 31 6.85 2.67 11.58
N ASP A 32 7.00 3.88 12.14
CA ASP A 32 6.42 5.10 11.59
C ASP A 32 6.98 5.37 10.19
N GLN A 33 8.30 5.28 10.01
CA GLN A 33 8.93 5.40 8.69
C GLN A 33 8.44 4.36 7.68
N LEU A 34 8.28 3.10 8.12
CA LEU A 34 7.81 2.02 7.26
C LEU A 34 6.33 2.19 6.87
N LEU A 35 5.51 2.74 7.77
CA LEU A 35 4.11 3.08 7.49
C LEU A 35 3.99 4.25 6.53
N ASP A 36 4.79 5.29 6.70
CA ASP A 36 4.83 6.43 5.79
C ASP A 36 5.22 5.97 4.37
N GLN A 37 6.28 5.15 4.27
CA GLN A 37 6.70 4.56 2.98
C GLN A 37 5.61 3.67 2.38
N ALA A 38 4.95 2.83 3.19
CA ALA A 38 3.87 1.98 2.72
C ALA A 38 2.63 2.79 2.28
N SER A 39 2.35 3.91 2.94
CA SER A 39 1.28 4.85 2.60
C SER A 39 1.51 5.50 1.24
N ASP A 40 2.73 5.97 0.98
CA ASP A 40 3.13 6.54 -0.30
C ASP A 40 3.00 5.53 -1.42
N VAL A 41 3.49 4.31 -1.19
CA VAL A 41 3.42 3.21 -2.17
C VAL A 41 1.96 2.81 -2.43
N TYR A 42 1.14 2.68 -1.40
CA TYR A 42 -0.28 2.35 -1.52
C TYR A 42 -1.02 3.40 -2.37
N THR A 43 -0.71 4.69 -2.16
CA THR A 43 -1.28 5.78 -2.94
C THR A 43 -0.93 5.65 -4.43
N ARG A 44 0.35 5.37 -4.73
CA ARG A 44 0.81 5.18 -6.12
C ARG A 44 0.16 3.95 -6.78
N VAL A 45 -0.04 2.86 -6.02
CA VAL A 45 -0.74 1.67 -6.49
C VAL A 45 -2.19 2.02 -6.86
N LEU A 46 -2.92 2.71 -5.99
CA LEU A 46 -4.30 3.11 -6.27
C LEU A 46 -4.40 4.06 -7.47
N GLU A 47 -3.49 5.02 -7.59
CA GLU A 47 -3.42 5.92 -8.75
C GLU A 47 -3.17 5.15 -10.05
N ARG A 48 -2.26 4.17 -10.02
CA ARG A 48 -1.97 3.29 -11.17
C ARG A 48 -3.18 2.47 -11.59
N ILE A 49 -3.93 1.92 -10.63
CA ILE A 49 -5.14 1.14 -10.85
C ILE A 49 -6.28 2.03 -11.38
N ALA A 50 -6.41 3.25 -10.86
CA ALA A 50 -7.42 4.20 -11.32
C ALA A 50 -7.17 4.63 -12.77
N GLN A 51 -5.90 4.85 -13.14
CA GLN A 51 -5.50 5.20 -14.51
C GLN A 51 -5.70 4.04 -15.50
N SER A 52 -5.55 2.78 -15.05
CA SER A 52 -5.62 1.64 -15.95
C SER A 52 -7.03 1.25 -16.38
N GLY A 53 -8.08 1.89 -15.83
CA GLY A 53 -9.49 1.65 -16.20
C GLY A 53 -10.01 0.23 -15.98
N THR A 54 -9.16 -0.66 -15.46
CA THR A 54 -9.36 -2.12 -15.37
C THR A 54 -9.95 -2.53 -14.02
N PHE A 55 -10.56 -1.57 -13.33
CA PHE A 55 -10.92 -1.67 -11.93
C PHE A 55 -11.96 -2.77 -11.63
N THR A 56 -12.99 -2.87 -12.45
CA THR A 56 -14.14 -3.79 -12.25
C THR A 56 -13.79 -5.27 -12.42
N GLN A 57 -12.70 -5.60 -13.11
CA GLN A 57 -12.25 -6.98 -13.35
C GLN A 57 -10.94 -7.32 -12.64
N MET A 58 -10.48 -6.47 -11.72
CA MET A 58 -9.18 -6.68 -11.09
C MET A 58 -9.23 -7.84 -10.09
N THR A 59 -8.36 -8.83 -10.28
CA THR A 59 -8.20 -9.98 -9.38
C THR A 59 -7.15 -9.69 -8.31
N LYS A 60 -7.20 -10.43 -7.19
CA LYS A 60 -6.17 -10.36 -6.14
C LYS A 60 -4.76 -10.56 -6.71
N SER A 61 -4.62 -11.48 -7.67
CA SER A 61 -3.33 -11.75 -8.33
C SER A 61 -2.82 -10.52 -9.09
N LYS A 62 -3.66 -9.90 -9.94
CA LYS A 62 -3.29 -8.67 -10.67
C LYS A 62 -2.94 -7.52 -9.72
N TYR A 63 -3.71 -7.35 -8.64
CA TYR A 63 -3.40 -6.36 -7.61
C TYR A 63 -2.02 -6.59 -7.00
N VAL A 64 -1.70 -7.84 -6.60
CA VAL A 64 -0.40 -8.17 -6.01
C VAL A 64 0.75 -7.93 -7.00
N THR A 65 0.56 -8.19 -8.29
CA THR A 65 1.56 -7.87 -9.32
C THR A 65 1.83 -6.38 -9.41
N ILE A 66 0.77 -5.55 -9.50
CA ILE A 66 0.90 -4.09 -9.52
C ILE A 66 1.59 -3.59 -8.25
N VAL A 67 1.21 -4.11 -7.09
CA VAL A 67 1.86 -3.79 -5.82
C VAL A 67 3.35 -4.09 -5.87
N LYS A 68 3.74 -5.30 -6.32
CA LYS A 68 5.16 -5.68 -6.43
C LYS A 68 5.93 -4.74 -7.35
N GLU A 69 5.38 -4.40 -8.51
CA GLU A 69 6.01 -3.48 -9.47
C GLU A 69 6.22 -2.08 -8.88
N VAL A 70 5.18 -1.52 -8.25
CA VAL A 70 5.23 -0.18 -7.66
C VAL A 70 6.18 -0.15 -6.46
N VAL A 71 6.15 -1.17 -5.59
CA VAL A 71 7.06 -1.28 -4.45
C VAL A 71 8.50 -1.48 -4.93
N HIS A 72 8.72 -2.29 -5.96
CA HIS A 72 10.04 -2.50 -6.53
C HIS A 72 10.63 -1.21 -7.09
N LYS A 73 9.85 -0.45 -7.87
CA LYS A 73 10.27 0.85 -8.38
C LYS A 73 10.56 1.83 -7.25
N TYR A 74 9.68 1.92 -6.26
CA TYR A 74 9.89 2.77 -5.09
C TYR A 74 11.14 2.37 -4.29
N ALA A 75 11.42 1.07 -4.16
CA ALA A 75 12.60 0.57 -3.47
C ALA A 75 13.90 0.94 -4.20
N ILE A 76 13.92 0.89 -5.54
CA ILE A 76 15.07 1.35 -6.33
C ILE A 76 15.25 2.86 -6.17
N ASP A 77 14.17 3.63 -6.35
CA ASP A 77 14.20 5.09 -6.30
C ASP A 77 14.67 5.63 -4.93
N ASN A 78 14.39 4.92 -3.84
CA ASN A 78 14.69 5.33 -2.47
C ASN A 78 15.82 4.50 -1.81
N GLY A 79 16.47 3.60 -2.56
CA GLY A 79 17.54 2.74 -2.03
C GLY A 79 17.10 1.85 -0.85
N LEU A 80 15.88 1.32 -0.87
CA LEU A 80 15.36 0.49 0.23
C LEU A 80 16.00 -0.89 0.23
N ALA A 81 16.34 -1.36 1.43
CA ALA A 81 16.76 -2.75 1.65
C ALA A 81 15.67 -3.75 1.23
N GLU A 82 16.09 -4.92 0.76
CA GLU A 82 15.23 -6.01 0.31
C GLU A 82 14.18 -6.41 1.36
N ASP A 83 14.57 -6.45 2.63
CA ASP A 83 13.66 -6.76 3.74
C ASP A 83 12.54 -5.73 3.89
N THR A 84 12.88 -4.45 3.73
CA THR A 84 11.92 -3.34 3.80
C THR A 84 10.97 -3.40 2.61
N LYS A 85 11.50 -3.62 1.40
CA LYS A 85 10.71 -3.88 0.18
C LYS A 85 9.72 -5.02 0.41
N ASN A 86 10.18 -6.16 0.90
CA ASN A 86 9.36 -7.35 1.14
C ASN A 86 8.27 -7.11 2.19
N MET A 87 8.59 -6.34 3.23
CA MET A 87 7.63 -5.96 4.26
C MET A 87 6.54 -5.03 3.71
N ILE A 88 6.91 -4.01 2.93
CA ILE A 88 5.95 -3.11 2.28
C ILE A 88 5.07 -3.90 1.30
N VAL A 89 5.63 -4.80 0.48
CA VAL A 89 4.83 -5.68 -0.40
C VAL A 89 3.80 -6.45 0.42
N LYS A 90 4.19 -7.08 1.53
CA LYS A 90 3.26 -7.85 2.39
C LYS A 90 2.15 -6.97 2.94
N ILE A 91 2.48 -5.79 3.46
CA ILE A 91 1.51 -4.85 4.03
C ILE A 91 0.50 -4.43 2.97
N VAL A 92 0.99 -3.94 1.83
CA VAL A 92 0.15 -3.40 0.74
C VAL A 92 -0.65 -4.51 0.06
N ALA A 93 -0.08 -5.70 -0.13
CA ALA A 93 -0.77 -6.86 -0.70
C ALA A 93 -1.90 -7.37 0.19
N ASN A 94 -1.70 -7.39 1.51
CA ASN A 94 -2.73 -7.80 2.47
C ASN A 94 -3.92 -6.84 2.52
N GLN A 95 -3.74 -5.60 2.05
CA GLN A 95 -4.82 -4.60 1.98
C GLN A 95 -5.77 -4.78 0.79
N TRP A 96 -5.65 -5.86 0.00
CA TRP A 96 -6.54 -6.14 -1.14
C TRP A 96 -8.03 -6.02 -0.82
N ASN A 97 -8.49 -6.64 0.28
CA ASN A 97 -9.91 -6.61 0.65
C ASN A 97 -10.40 -5.20 0.99
N ALA A 98 -9.53 -4.41 1.62
CA ALA A 98 -9.83 -3.03 1.97
C ALA A 98 -9.83 -2.14 0.72
N ALA A 99 -8.86 -2.33 -0.17
CA ALA A 99 -8.80 -1.68 -1.48
C ALA A 99 -10.06 -2.00 -2.30
N LYS A 100 -10.46 -3.27 -2.39
CA LYS A 100 -11.70 -3.71 -3.06
C LYS A 100 -12.95 -3.04 -2.47
N LYS A 101 -13.02 -2.88 -1.14
CA LYS A 101 -14.14 -2.23 -0.46
C LYS A 101 -14.18 -0.73 -0.73
N GLN A 102 -13.02 -0.06 -0.75
CA GLN A 102 -12.92 1.36 -1.06
C GLN A 102 -13.28 1.65 -2.51
N MET A 103 -12.81 0.82 -3.43
CA MET A 103 -13.03 1.06 -4.84
C MET A 103 -14.45 0.65 -5.30
N LYS A 104 -15.20 -0.14 -4.50
CA LYS A 104 -16.63 -0.43 -4.72
C LYS A 104 -17.57 0.70 -4.23
N LYS A 105 -17.06 1.70 -3.52
CA LYS A 105 -17.83 2.76 -2.87
C LYS A 105 -17.76 4.05 -3.65
#